data_AF-A0A7C7YF33-F1
#
_entry.id   AF-A0A7C7YF33-F1
#
_cell.length_a   1.000
_cell.length_b   1.000
_cell.length_c   1.000
_cell.angle_alpha   90.00
_cell.angle_beta   90.00
_cell.angle_gamma   90.00
#
_symmetry.space_group_name_H-M   'P 1'
#
loop_
_entity.id
_entity.type
_entity.pdbx_description
1 polymer ?
#
loop_
_entity_poly.entity_id
_entity_poly.type
_entity_poly.pdbx_seq_one_letter_code
_entity_poly.pdbx_strand_id
1 'polypeptide(L)'
;MPELFSDSGCFGTAAARRYPWSYHYDTSEYMGLMETHSDHRLLPAEQRERLHDAMARALERFGGGIKVSYEANLYLAKLAP
;
A
#
# COMPACT_ATOMS: atom_id res chain seq x y z
N MET A 1 0.53 -1.14 -16.08
CA MET A 1 -0.20 -0.22 -16.97
C MET A 1 0.78 0.77 -17.61
N PRO A 2 1.82 0.32 -18.35
CA PRO A 2 2.70 1.22 -19.10
C PRO A 2 2.00 1.92 -20.28
N GLU A 3 0.85 1.42 -20.72
CA GLU A 3 0.07 1.93 -21.87
C GLU A 3 -0.52 3.31 -21.60
N LEU A 4 -0.89 3.59 -20.33
CA LEU A 4 -1.43 4.89 -19.89
C LEU A 4 -0.50 6.07 -20.20
N PHE A 5 0.81 5.83 -20.25
CA PHE A 5 1.79 6.89 -20.55
C PHE A 5 1.76 7.27 -22.02
N SER A 6 1.75 6.30 -22.93
CA SER A 6 1.61 6.55 -24.37
C SER A 6 0.23 7.12 -24.72
N ASP A 7 -0.83 6.65 -24.05
CA ASP A 7 -2.20 7.11 -24.30
C ASP A 7 -2.41 8.59 -23.94
N SER A 8 -1.59 9.13 -23.02
CA SER A 8 -1.63 10.55 -22.69
C SER A 8 -1.15 11.46 -23.83
N GLY A 9 -0.41 10.94 -24.81
CA GLY A 9 0.25 11.71 -25.86
C GLY A 9 1.43 12.56 -25.37
N CYS A 10 1.61 12.75 -24.07
CA CYS A 10 2.68 13.53 -23.47
C CYS A 10 4.01 12.75 -23.36
N PHE A 11 3.95 11.43 -23.40
CA PHE A 11 5.09 10.56 -23.19
C PHE A 11 5.18 9.49 -24.29
N GLY A 12 6.40 9.09 -24.63
CA GLY A 12 6.64 7.90 -25.43
C GLY A 12 6.35 6.62 -24.65
N THR A 13 6.64 5.47 -25.26
CA THR A 13 6.47 4.16 -24.62
C THR A 13 7.24 4.06 -23.30
N ALA A 14 6.54 3.73 -22.21
CA ALA A 14 7.15 3.56 -20.90
C ALA A 14 7.77 2.17 -20.74
N ALA A 15 9.01 2.11 -20.27
CA ALA A 15 9.59 0.88 -19.74
C ALA A 15 9.03 0.62 -18.34
N ALA A 16 8.53 -0.60 -18.10
CA ALA A 16 8.04 -1.03 -16.79
C ALA A 16 9.02 -2.01 -16.13
N ARG A 17 9.23 -1.85 -14.82
CA ARG A 17 9.96 -2.80 -13.96
C ARG A 17 9.18 -3.02 -12.67
N ARG A 18 9.13 -4.26 -12.22
CA ARG A 18 8.40 -4.69 -11.02
C ARG A 18 9.40 -5.23 -10.00
N TYR A 19 9.27 -4.79 -8.76
CA TYR A 19 10.13 -5.20 -7.66
C TYR A 19 9.23 -5.73 -6.53
N PRO A 20 8.92 -7.04 -6.51
CA PRO A 20 8.11 -7.63 -5.47
C PRO A 20 8.93 -7.89 -4.20
N TRP A 21 8.33 -7.69 -3.03
CA TRP A 21 8.87 -8.16 -1.76
C TRP A 21 7.73 -8.51 -0.81
N SER A 22 8.06 -9.13 0.31
CA SER A 22 7.12 -9.35 1.40
C SER A 22 7.72 -8.92 2.71
N TYR A 23 6.89 -8.39 3.60
CA TYR A 23 7.28 -8.05 4.96
C TYR A 23 6.32 -8.71 5.93
N HIS A 24 6.84 -9.21 7.05
CA HIS A 24 6.03 -9.72 8.14
C HIS A 24 5.96 -8.64 9.20
N TYR A 25 4.75 -8.16 9.48
CA TYR A 25 4.49 -7.24 10.57
C TYR A 25 3.98 -8.03 11.76
N ASP A 26 4.49 -7.73 12.95
CA ASP A 26 3.72 -8.04 14.16
C ASP A 26 2.48 -7.13 14.26
N THR A 27 1.57 -7.45 15.17
CA THR A 27 0.33 -6.67 15.36
C THR A 27 0.60 -5.19 15.60
N SER A 28 1.61 -4.85 16.41
CA SER A 28 1.90 -3.46 16.78
C SER A 28 2.47 -2.67 15.60
N GLU A 29 3.38 -3.27 14.83
CA GLU A 29 3.94 -2.67 13.63
C GLU A 29 2.85 -2.48 12.58
N TYR A 30 1.93 -3.45 12.43
CA TYR A 30 0.83 -3.35 11.49
C TYR A 30 -0.16 -2.25 11.88
N MET A 31 -0.48 -2.09 13.18
CA MET A 31 -1.33 -0.97 13.64
C MET A 31 -0.64 0.38 13.39
N GLY A 32 0.65 0.49 13.67
CA GLY A 32 1.43 1.69 13.34
C GLY A 32 1.40 2.02 11.84
N LEU A 33 1.46 1.00 10.97
CA LEU A 33 1.28 1.20 9.53
C LEU A 33 -0.11 1.76 9.20
N MET A 34 -1.18 1.21 9.80
CA MET A 34 -2.56 1.67 9.55
C MET A 34 -2.79 3.13 9.96
N GLU A 35 -2.04 3.66 10.93
CA GLU A 35 -2.11 5.09 11.28
C GLU A 35 -1.63 6.02 10.16
N THR A 36 -0.80 5.52 9.23
CA THR A 36 -0.29 6.32 8.11
C THR A 36 -1.27 6.39 6.93
N HIS A 37 -2.19 5.43 6.84
CA HIS A 37 -3.14 5.33 5.72
C HIS A 37 -4.20 6.43 5.77
N SER A 38 -4.41 7.11 4.65
CA SER A 38 -5.28 8.29 4.58
C SER A 38 -6.74 7.99 4.92
N ASP A 39 -7.27 6.85 4.48
CA ASP A 39 -8.63 6.41 4.82
C ASP A 39 -8.81 6.22 6.33
N HIS A 40 -7.85 5.61 7.02
CA HIS A 40 -7.85 5.50 8.48
C HIS A 40 -7.70 6.86 9.17
N ARG A 41 -6.83 7.73 8.66
CA ARG A 41 -6.59 9.08 9.21
C ARG A 41 -7.81 9.99 9.11
N LEU A 42 -8.64 9.80 8.09
CA LEU A 42 -9.84 10.59 7.84
C LEU A 42 -11.05 10.14 8.69
N LEU A 43 -10.98 8.97 9.34
CA LEU A 43 -12.04 8.52 10.23
C LEU A 43 -12.14 9.39 11.49
N PRO A 44 -13.35 9.60 12.05
CA PRO A 44 -13.52 10.11 13.40
C PRO A 44 -12.74 9.26 14.40
N ALA A 45 -12.15 9.89 15.42
CA ALA A 45 -11.24 9.22 16.36
C ALA A 45 -11.84 7.94 16.99
N GLU A 46 -13.08 8.01 17.49
CA GLU A 46 -13.76 6.86 18.09
C GLU A 46 -13.95 5.70 17.11
N GLN A 47 -14.29 6.00 15.84
CA GLN A 47 -14.46 4.97 14.82
C GLN A 47 -13.11 4.34 14.44
N ARG A 48 -12.06 5.16 14.35
CA ARG A 48 -10.69 4.70 14.07
C ARG A 48 -10.18 3.78 15.18
N GLU A 49 -10.32 4.19 16.43
CA GLU A 49 -9.91 3.41 17.60
C GLU A 49 -10.63 2.06 17.65
N ARG A 50 -11.96 2.05 17.50
CA ARG A 50 -12.74 0.81 17.46
C ARG A 50 -12.34 -0.13 16.33
N LEU A 51 -12.00 0.42 15.16
CA LEU A 51 -11.53 -0.35 14.02
C LEU A 51 -10.15 -0.96 14.30
N HIS A 52 -9.19 -0.14 14.75
CA HIS A 52 -7.83 -0.59 15.06
C HIS A 52 -7.83 -1.66 16.16
N ASP A 53 -8.63 -1.47 17.21
CA ASP A 53 -8.85 -2.46 18.26
C ASP A 53 -9.37 -3.81 17.72
N ALA A 54 -10.33 -3.77 16.80
CA ALA A 54 -10.89 -4.97 16.19
C ALA A 54 -9.87 -5.68 15.31
N MET A 55 -9.06 -4.93 14.56
CA MET A 55 -7.98 -5.45 13.73
C MET A 55 -6.89 -6.10 14.58
N ALA A 56 -6.44 -5.42 15.64
CA ALA A 56 -5.44 -5.96 16.56
C ALA A 56 -5.90 -7.29 17.19
N ARG A 57 -7.13 -7.33 17.71
CA ARG A 57 -7.71 -8.58 18.26
C ARG A 57 -7.78 -9.71 17.23
N ALA A 58 -8.09 -9.38 15.97
CA ALA A 58 -8.10 -10.38 14.91
C ALA A 58 -6.69 -10.92 14.63
N LEU A 59 -5.68 -10.07 14.54
CA LEU A 59 -4.29 -10.48 14.30
C LEU A 59 -3.75 -11.34 15.44
N GLU A 60 -3.98 -10.94 16.69
CA GLU A 60 -3.59 -11.73 17.86
C GLU A 60 -4.22 -13.13 17.85
N ARG A 61 -5.50 -13.24 17.47
CA ARG A 61 -6.18 -14.55 17.35
C ARG A 61 -5.53 -15.47 16.30
N PHE A 62 -4.91 -14.91 15.27
CA PHE A 62 -4.33 -15.67 14.15
C PHE A 62 -2.79 -15.75 14.17
N GLY A 63 -2.16 -15.44 15.30
CA GLY A 63 -0.73 -15.65 15.51
C GLY A 63 0.09 -14.37 15.69
N GLY A 64 -0.55 -13.23 15.96
CA GLY A 64 0.13 -12.00 16.39
C GLY A 64 0.83 -11.23 15.27
N GLY A 65 0.44 -11.46 14.01
CA GLY A 65 1.06 -10.79 12.87
C GLY A 65 0.49 -11.17 11.53
N ILE A 66 0.98 -10.51 10.48
CA ILE A 66 0.56 -10.75 9.10
C ILE A 66 1.73 -10.59 8.14
N LYS A 67 1.82 -11.49 7.16
CA LYS A 67 2.73 -11.33 6.02
C LYS A 67 2.01 -10.55 4.92
N VAL A 68 2.52 -9.37 4.60
CA VAL A 68 2.01 -8.54 3.50
C VAL A 68 2.96 -8.63 2.32
N SER A 69 2.40 -8.79 1.12
CA SER A 69 3.16 -8.76 -0.13
C SER A 69 2.99 -7.40 -0.79
N TYR A 70 4.12 -6.81 -1.17
CA TYR A 70 4.20 -5.51 -1.80
C TYR A 70 4.87 -5.61 -3.17
N GLU A 71 4.64 -4.62 -4.01
CA GLU A 71 5.34 -4.48 -5.27
C GLU A 71 5.54 -3.00 -5.61
N ALA A 72 6.79 -2.61 -5.82
CA ALA A 72 7.11 -1.32 -6.40
C ALA A 72 7.10 -1.46 -7.93
N ASN A 73 6.32 -0.61 -8.56
CA ASN A 73 6.20 -0.53 -10.01
C ASN A 73 6.91 0.73 -10.49
N LEU A 74 8.05 0.57 -11.16
CA LEU A 74 8.78 1.67 -11.79
C LEU A 74 8.34 1.77 -13.25
N TYR A 75 7.89 2.96 -13.65
CA TYR A 75 7.60 3.32 -15.03
C TYR A 75 8.54 4.45 -15.46
N LEU A 76 9.27 4.25 -16.54
CA LEU A 76 10.21 5.24 -17.09
C LEU A 76 9.86 5.52 -18.56
N ALA A 77 9.55 6.78 -18.87
CA ALA A 77 9.25 7.23 -20.23
C ALA A 77 10.00 8.52 -20.55
N LYS A 78 10.23 8.78 -21.84
CA LYS A 78 10.66 10.09 -22.33
C LYS A 78 9.44 10.93 -22.68
N LEU A 79 9.58 12.25 -22.62
CA LEU A 79 8.57 13.16 -23.20
C LEU A 79 8.44 12.88 -24.70
N ALA A 80 7.21 12.89 -25.18
CA ALA A 80 6.94 12.87 -26.61
C ALA A 80 7.48 14.18 -27.24
N PRO A 81 8.07 14.12 -28.44
CA PRO A 81 8.50 15.31 -29.18
C PRO A 81 7.32 16.19 -29.60
#